data_AF-A0A061QK72-F1
#
_entry.id   AF-A0A061QK72-F1
#
_cell.length_a   1.000
_cell.length_b   1.000
_cell.length_c   1.000
_cell.angle_alpha   90.00
_cell.angle_beta   90.00
_cell.angle_gamma   90.00
#
_symmetry.space_group_name_H-M   'P 1'
#
loop_
_entity.id
_entity.type
_entity.pdbx_description
1 polymer ?
#
loop_
_entity_poly.entity_id
_entity_poly.type
_entity_poly.pdbx_seq_one_letter_code
_entity_poly.pdbx_strand_id
1 'polypeptide(L)'
;MASQSEITALYAARPQNFAFFLGAGASRSAGLATATDIIWDLKRRHYCREENQDISRQDIQSDAVKERIQTYMDAHGFPELWADQEYTTYFEKIFGDDKERQRQYMSAMLSEDKVALSVGNRVLGALLASGMCRIVFTTNFDSVVEKSVAEVGSRSLTAFHIEGSHAANNALNNEEFPIYCKLHGDFRYDSIKNLCVDLERQNRELSACLVNAANRFGFVVAGYSGRDESVMALFRQALETSNPFPHGLYWTGLKGGAVHPAVTDLLAAAQKKGVTAEFVEIETFDALMLRLWRNIETKSPDMDAKVRKAHLSEVNIPLPSSGQQQPLLRLNALPILDMPSECLSLSFKQPVEWDEVRRVASASEQTLILSKSDTVWCWGKEDDARRGFSGSVETVEPRALPGDIRTPGNLHLKGFIEEALGYALARERPLLVRARHGSVFLIVDQHADDVGGLDPLFQLVGKTSGKVPGVFTVPTPEKPKSEQVDWAEALRISVDQKGGSLWLMIDPDIWIWPPRARANARDFLDRRRSDRRNDKFNALLDAWVQLLFDTDERNSEILVKPFSEGNHVENPCFRIGNRTAFSRRLVS
;
A
#
# COMPACT_ATOMS: atom_id res chain seq x y z
N MET A 1 -9.19 24.76 1.04
CA MET A 1 -8.86 23.41 0.57
C MET A 1 -9.10 22.49 1.75
N ALA A 2 -10.27 21.87 1.85
CA ALA A 2 -10.46 20.79 2.81
C ALA A 2 -9.40 19.72 2.62
N SER A 3 -8.92 19.22 3.75
CA SER A 3 -8.06 18.05 3.75
C SER A 3 -8.86 16.82 3.33
N GLN A 4 -8.22 15.88 2.64
CA GLN A 4 -8.81 14.57 2.32
C GLN A 4 -9.36 13.85 3.59
N SER A 5 -8.82 14.18 4.76
CA SER A 5 -9.28 13.71 6.07
C SER A 5 -10.69 14.21 6.44
N GLU A 6 -11.01 15.46 6.16
CA GLU A 6 -12.31 16.07 6.49
C GLU A 6 -13.45 15.42 5.70
N ILE A 7 -13.27 15.21 4.40
CA ILE A 7 -14.26 14.55 3.56
C ILE A 7 -14.44 13.10 3.97
N THR A 8 -13.35 12.43 4.35
CA THR A 8 -13.43 11.07 4.87
C THR A 8 -14.28 11.01 6.13
N ALA A 9 -14.11 11.96 7.05
CA ALA A 9 -14.90 12.04 8.29
C ALA A 9 -16.37 12.37 8.01
N LEU A 10 -16.65 13.32 7.12
CA LEU A 10 -18.01 13.70 6.72
C LEU A 10 -18.75 12.54 6.04
N TYR A 11 -18.07 11.86 5.11
CA TYR A 11 -18.63 10.69 4.42
C TYR A 11 -18.87 9.54 5.39
N ALA A 12 -17.89 9.22 6.26
CA ALA A 12 -18.02 8.12 7.22
C ALA A 12 -19.16 8.34 8.24
N ALA A 13 -19.44 9.61 8.61
CA ALA A 13 -20.52 9.93 9.53
C ALA A 13 -21.92 9.64 8.95
N ARG A 14 -22.13 9.90 7.65
CA ARG A 14 -23.42 9.71 6.97
C ARG A 14 -23.23 9.30 5.50
N PRO A 15 -22.74 8.08 5.22
CA PRO A 15 -22.37 7.67 3.87
C PRO A 15 -23.57 7.67 2.90
N GLN A 16 -24.76 7.33 3.41
CA GLN A 16 -26.00 7.27 2.63
C GLN A 16 -26.48 8.62 2.09
N ASN A 17 -25.92 9.73 2.57
CA ASN A 17 -26.28 11.08 2.16
C ASN A 17 -25.45 11.58 0.97
N PHE A 18 -24.54 10.75 0.45
CA PHE A 18 -23.67 11.08 -0.67
C PHE A 18 -23.97 10.21 -1.89
N ALA A 19 -24.00 10.86 -3.06
CA ALA A 19 -24.01 10.25 -4.36
C ALA A 19 -22.60 10.34 -4.99
N PHE A 20 -22.25 9.35 -5.80
CA PHE A 20 -21.00 9.39 -6.58
C PHE A 20 -21.29 9.75 -8.04
N PHE A 21 -20.40 10.56 -8.61
CA PHE A 21 -20.32 10.78 -10.05
C PHE A 21 -18.98 10.26 -10.57
N LEU A 22 -19.01 9.25 -11.43
CA LEU A 22 -17.82 8.54 -11.91
C LEU A 22 -17.55 8.85 -13.38
N GLY A 23 -16.37 9.39 -13.65
CA GLY A 23 -15.85 9.56 -15.01
C GLY A 23 -14.86 8.46 -15.42
N ALA A 24 -14.32 8.58 -16.63
CA ALA A 24 -13.44 7.56 -17.23
C ALA A 24 -12.17 7.29 -16.42
N GLY A 25 -11.72 8.26 -15.63
CA GLY A 25 -10.56 8.12 -14.75
C GLY A 25 -10.77 7.11 -13.60
N ALA A 26 -12.01 6.84 -13.19
CA ALA A 26 -12.30 5.82 -12.18
C ALA A 26 -12.10 4.39 -12.73
N SER A 27 -12.45 4.18 -14.00
CA SER A 27 -12.31 2.89 -14.70
C SER A 27 -10.89 2.62 -15.20
N ARG A 28 -10.01 3.64 -15.25
CA ARG A 28 -8.58 3.46 -15.61
C ARG A 28 -7.88 2.46 -14.70
N SER A 29 -8.17 2.51 -13.40
CA SER A 29 -7.62 1.56 -12.42
C SER A 29 -8.09 0.11 -12.66
N ALA A 30 -9.21 -0.08 -13.37
CA ALA A 30 -9.73 -1.39 -13.75
C ALA A 30 -9.11 -1.97 -15.04
N GLY A 31 -8.10 -1.29 -15.61
CA GLY A 31 -7.44 -1.69 -16.85
C GLY A 31 -8.15 -1.22 -18.12
N LEU A 32 -9.19 -0.39 -18.01
CA LEU A 32 -9.89 0.18 -19.17
C LEU A 32 -9.24 1.46 -19.68
N ALA A 33 -9.24 1.64 -21.00
CA ALA A 33 -8.73 2.83 -21.65
C ALA A 33 -9.62 4.05 -21.38
N THR A 34 -9.03 5.17 -20.98
CA THR A 34 -9.75 6.45 -20.87
C THR A 34 -10.00 7.07 -22.24
N ALA A 35 -10.86 8.09 -22.33
CA ALA A 35 -11.07 8.85 -23.57
C ALA A 35 -9.75 9.37 -24.16
N THR A 36 -8.82 9.84 -23.31
CA THR A 36 -7.49 10.27 -23.72
C THR A 36 -6.65 9.12 -24.26
N ASP A 37 -6.68 7.94 -23.62
CA ASP A 37 -5.94 6.76 -24.10
C ASP A 37 -6.48 6.28 -25.46
N ILE A 38 -7.80 6.37 -25.66
CA ILE A 38 -8.46 6.05 -26.92
C ILE A 38 -8.02 7.02 -28.02
N ILE A 39 -8.00 8.33 -27.76
CA ILE A 39 -7.51 9.34 -28.71
C ILE A 39 -6.06 9.05 -29.09
N TRP A 40 -5.20 8.74 -28.13
CA TRP A 40 -3.79 8.42 -28.41
C TRP A 40 -3.62 7.11 -29.18
N ASP A 41 -4.45 6.08 -28.93
CA ASP A 41 -4.44 4.85 -29.74
C ASP A 41 -4.92 5.12 -31.17
N LEU A 42 -5.92 6.00 -31.36
CA LEU A 42 -6.38 6.43 -32.69
C LEU A 42 -5.30 7.22 -33.43
N LYS A 43 -4.69 8.22 -32.77
CA LYS A 43 -3.55 8.99 -33.31
C LYS A 43 -2.42 8.06 -33.74
N ARG A 44 -2.03 7.11 -32.88
CA ARG A 44 -0.98 6.14 -33.19
C ARG A 44 -1.33 5.32 -34.42
N ARG A 45 -2.53 4.71 -34.47
CA ARG A 45 -2.94 3.87 -35.60
C ARG A 45 -2.98 4.64 -36.91
N HIS A 46 -3.50 5.87 -36.89
CA HIS A 46 -3.54 6.72 -38.07
C HIS A 46 -2.11 7.08 -38.53
N TYR A 47 -1.24 7.52 -37.62
CA TYR A 47 0.17 7.82 -37.93
C TYR A 47 0.92 6.60 -38.49
N CYS A 48 0.79 5.42 -37.84
CA CYS A 48 1.46 4.19 -38.29
C CYS A 48 0.99 3.76 -39.69
N ARG A 49 -0.29 4.00 -40.02
CA ARG A 49 -0.85 3.67 -41.33
C ARG A 49 -0.31 4.59 -42.44
N GLU A 50 -0.28 5.89 -42.20
CA GLU A 50 0.12 6.88 -43.21
C GLU A 50 1.64 6.93 -43.40
N GLU A 51 2.41 6.89 -42.31
CA GLU A 51 3.88 6.98 -42.35
C GLU A 51 4.58 5.61 -42.45
N ASN A 52 3.82 4.51 -42.46
CA ASN A 52 4.31 3.13 -42.53
C ASN A 52 5.40 2.80 -41.48
N GLN A 53 5.22 3.30 -40.24
CA GLN A 53 6.09 3.05 -39.10
C GLN A 53 5.39 2.15 -38.07
N ASP A 54 6.16 1.27 -37.42
CA ASP A 54 5.65 0.46 -36.31
C ASP A 54 6.02 1.13 -34.98
N ILE A 55 5.03 1.74 -34.33
CA ILE A 55 5.16 2.35 -33.01
C ILE A 55 4.41 1.44 -32.03
N SER A 56 5.08 0.99 -30.97
CA SER A 56 4.44 0.18 -29.95
C SER A 56 3.58 1.02 -29.00
N ARG A 57 2.74 0.37 -28.20
CA ARG A 57 1.98 1.04 -27.13
C ARG A 57 2.87 1.62 -26.03
N GLN A 58 4.06 1.05 -25.81
CA GLN A 58 5.00 1.52 -24.80
C GLN A 58 5.69 2.81 -25.22
N ASP A 59 5.90 3.00 -26.53
CA ASP A 59 6.54 4.20 -27.09
C ASP A 59 5.67 5.45 -26.94
N ILE A 60 4.33 5.30 -26.84
CA ILE A 60 3.41 6.41 -26.53
C ILE A 60 3.71 7.01 -25.14
N GLN A 61 4.44 6.34 -24.25
CA GLN A 61 4.82 6.94 -22.96
C GLN A 61 5.95 7.98 -23.10
N SER A 62 6.67 8.03 -24.22
CA SER A 62 7.72 9.02 -24.47
C SER A 62 7.11 10.35 -24.95
N ASP A 63 7.45 11.44 -24.28
CA ASP A 63 6.97 12.78 -24.65
C ASP A 63 7.45 13.20 -26.05
N ALA A 64 8.65 12.79 -26.47
CA ALA A 64 9.17 13.06 -27.81
C ALA A 64 8.34 12.36 -28.92
N VAL A 65 7.85 11.14 -28.65
CA VAL A 65 7.00 10.39 -29.58
C VAL A 65 5.61 11.01 -29.65
N LYS A 66 5.05 11.44 -28.51
CA LYS A 66 3.78 12.16 -28.45
C LYS A 66 3.82 13.46 -29.24
N GLU A 67 4.87 14.26 -29.04
CA GLU A 67 5.06 15.53 -29.74
C GLU A 67 5.17 15.31 -31.25
N ARG A 68 5.93 14.30 -31.69
CA ARG A 68 6.06 13.96 -33.11
C ARG A 68 4.72 13.57 -33.74
N ILE A 69 3.94 12.73 -33.07
CA ILE A 69 2.60 12.32 -33.54
C ILE A 69 1.65 13.52 -33.56
N GLN A 70 1.68 14.38 -32.53
CA GLN A 70 0.82 15.56 -32.46
C GLN A 70 1.12 16.55 -33.58
N THR A 71 2.39 16.90 -33.81
CA THR A 71 2.80 17.81 -34.89
C THR A 71 2.37 17.29 -36.26
N TYR A 72 2.41 15.97 -36.47
CA TYR A 72 1.88 15.36 -37.69
C TYR A 72 0.36 15.55 -37.81
N MET A 73 -0.39 15.30 -36.73
CA MET A 73 -1.85 15.46 -36.73
C MET A 73 -2.26 16.92 -36.99
N ASP A 74 -1.59 17.87 -36.35
CA ASP A 74 -1.84 19.31 -36.52
C ASP A 74 -1.61 19.73 -37.98
N ALA A 75 -0.53 19.24 -38.61
CA ALA A 75 -0.23 19.51 -40.02
C ALA A 75 -1.28 18.95 -41.01
N HIS A 76 -2.02 17.90 -40.62
CA HIS A 76 -3.06 17.26 -41.43
C HIS A 76 -4.48 17.74 -41.05
N GLY A 77 -4.57 18.87 -40.34
CA GLY A 77 -5.82 19.56 -40.03
C GLY A 77 -6.65 18.88 -38.95
N PHE A 78 -6.07 18.02 -38.12
CA PHE A 78 -6.73 17.54 -36.91
C PHE A 78 -6.71 18.63 -35.82
N PRO A 79 -7.65 18.58 -34.84
CA PRO A 79 -7.67 19.53 -33.74
C PRO A 79 -6.38 19.51 -32.90
N GLU A 80 -6.03 20.68 -32.37
CA GLU A 80 -4.93 20.87 -31.42
C GLU A 80 -5.12 19.99 -30.16
N LEU A 81 -4.00 19.63 -29.54
CA LEU A 81 -3.98 18.84 -28.32
C LEU A 81 -4.79 19.53 -27.21
N TRP A 82 -5.74 18.81 -26.60
CA TRP A 82 -6.64 19.28 -25.55
C TRP A 82 -7.80 20.17 -25.99
N ALA A 83 -8.06 20.31 -27.29
CA ALA A 83 -9.27 20.98 -27.77
C ALA A 83 -10.55 20.25 -27.32
N ASP A 84 -11.61 20.99 -27.00
CA ASP A 84 -12.86 20.41 -26.49
C ASP A 84 -13.53 19.47 -27.51
N GLN A 85 -13.32 19.71 -28.80
CA GLN A 85 -13.85 18.90 -29.90
C GLN A 85 -12.89 17.77 -30.35
N GLU A 86 -11.74 17.60 -29.68
CA GLU A 86 -10.71 16.63 -30.09
C GLU A 86 -11.28 15.21 -30.19
N TYR A 87 -12.04 14.76 -29.20
CA TYR A 87 -12.61 13.42 -29.22
C TYR A 87 -13.55 13.22 -30.43
N THR A 88 -14.56 14.08 -30.59
CA THR A 88 -15.58 13.96 -31.64
C THR A 88 -14.98 14.04 -33.03
N THR A 89 -14.13 15.05 -33.29
CA THR A 89 -13.54 15.27 -34.61
C THR A 89 -12.57 14.15 -35.03
N TYR A 90 -11.84 13.56 -34.09
CA TYR A 90 -10.97 12.41 -34.41
C TYR A 90 -11.79 11.17 -34.80
N PHE A 91 -12.90 10.90 -34.11
CA PHE A 91 -13.78 9.79 -34.48
C PHE A 91 -14.43 10.01 -35.84
N GLU A 92 -14.95 11.21 -36.09
CA GLU A 92 -15.54 11.57 -37.39
C GLU A 92 -14.53 11.46 -38.54
N LYS A 93 -13.31 11.98 -38.37
CA LYS A 93 -12.29 11.94 -39.44
C LYS A 93 -11.71 10.54 -39.69
N ILE A 94 -11.57 9.71 -38.65
CA ILE A 94 -10.93 8.39 -38.78
C ILE A 94 -11.92 7.31 -39.22
N PHE A 95 -13.16 7.36 -38.75
CA PHE A 95 -14.18 6.36 -39.05
C PHE A 95 -15.20 6.83 -40.10
N GLY A 96 -15.39 8.13 -40.28
CA GLY A 96 -16.41 8.67 -41.18
C GLY A 96 -17.81 8.21 -40.80
N ASP A 97 -18.57 7.75 -41.80
CA ASP A 97 -19.92 7.20 -41.63
C ASP A 97 -19.95 5.71 -41.23
N ASP A 98 -18.79 5.05 -41.10
CA ASP A 98 -18.68 3.62 -40.77
C ASP A 98 -18.85 3.37 -39.26
N LYS A 99 -20.10 3.48 -38.81
CA LYS A 99 -20.52 3.26 -37.42
C LYS A 99 -20.27 1.82 -36.95
N GLU A 100 -20.22 0.85 -37.86
CA GLU A 100 -19.95 -0.55 -37.54
C GLU A 100 -18.51 -0.74 -37.08
N ARG A 101 -17.56 -0.20 -37.85
CA ARG A 101 -16.14 -0.22 -37.52
C ARG A 101 -15.83 0.52 -36.21
N GLN A 102 -16.49 1.64 -35.97
CA GLN A 102 -16.40 2.36 -34.70
C GLN A 102 -16.87 1.48 -33.53
N ARG A 103 -17.99 0.77 -33.67
CA ARG A 103 -18.53 -0.09 -32.61
C ARG A 103 -17.61 -1.25 -32.31
N GLN A 104 -17.10 -1.93 -33.34
CA GLN A 104 -16.15 -3.04 -33.17
C GLN A 104 -14.87 -2.58 -32.46
N TYR A 105 -14.36 -1.39 -32.81
CA TYR A 105 -13.20 -0.81 -32.13
C TYR A 105 -13.49 -0.50 -30.65
N MET A 106 -14.63 0.15 -30.35
CA MET A 106 -15.01 0.48 -28.98
C MET A 106 -15.28 -0.78 -28.14
N SER A 107 -16.00 -1.76 -28.69
CA SER A 107 -16.27 -3.04 -28.03
C SER A 107 -14.98 -3.82 -27.75
N ALA A 108 -14.00 -3.80 -28.67
CA ALA A 108 -12.70 -4.42 -28.44
C ALA A 108 -11.86 -3.69 -27.38
N MET A 109 -11.97 -2.37 -27.27
CA MET A 109 -11.25 -1.57 -26.26
C MET A 109 -11.89 -1.64 -24.87
N LEU A 110 -13.22 -1.67 -24.80
CA LEU A 110 -14.00 -1.75 -23.57
C LEU A 110 -14.47 -3.18 -23.27
N SER A 111 -13.81 -4.17 -23.85
CA SER A 111 -14.15 -5.59 -23.68
C SER A 111 -14.11 -5.97 -22.19
N GLU A 112 -15.15 -6.69 -21.80
CA GLU A 112 -15.36 -7.20 -20.46
C GLU A 112 -14.25 -8.15 -19.99
N ASP A 113 -13.56 -8.82 -20.90
CA ASP A 113 -12.47 -9.77 -20.61
C ASP A 113 -11.20 -9.06 -20.15
N LYS A 114 -11.08 -7.75 -20.41
CA LYS A 114 -9.93 -6.92 -19.99
C LYS A 114 -10.14 -6.25 -18.64
N VAL A 115 -11.35 -6.34 -18.08
CA VAL A 115 -11.69 -5.67 -16.82
C VAL A 115 -11.12 -6.45 -15.66
N ALA A 116 -10.06 -5.92 -15.05
CA ALA A 116 -9.54 -6.39 -13.78
C ALA A 116 -10.04 -5.45 -12.68
N LEU A 117 -11.02 -5.86 -11.89
CA LEU A 117 -11.60 -5.00 -10.85
C LEU A 117 -10.55 -4.56 -9.82
N SER A 118 -10.25 -3.25 -9.83
CA SER A 118 -9.37 -2.63 -8.83
C SER A 118 -9.99 -2.65 -7.44
N VAL A 119 -9.16 -2.37 -6.42
CA VAL A 119 -9.61 -2.31 -5.04
C VAL A 119 -10.66 -1.21 -4.84
N GLY A 120 -10.49 -0.05 -5.48
CA GLY A 120 -11.48 1.04 -5.40
C GLY A 120 -12.84 0.65 -5.98
N ASN A 121 -12.85 -0.11 -7.08
CA ASN A 121 -14.09 -0.61 -7.68
C ASN A 121 -14.78 -1.63 -6.77
N ARG A 122 -14.02 -2.52 -6.12
CA ARG A 122 -14.55 -3.48 -5.12
C ARG A 122 -15.15 -2.77 -3.91
N VAL A 123 -14.49 -1.72 -3.41
CA VAL A 123 -15.04 -0.88 -2.33
C VAL A 123 -16.36 -0.25 -2.75
N LEU A 124 -16.42 0.34 -3.95
CA LEU A 124 -17.67 0.93 -4.46
C LEU A 124 -18.79 -0.10 -4.54
N GLY A 125 -18.48 -1.29 -5.04
CA GLY A 125 -19.42 -2.42 -5.10
C GLY A 125 -19.94 -2.81 -3.71
N ALA A 126 -19.05 -2.83 -2.70
CA ALA A 126 -19.42 -3.07 -1.31
C ALA A 126 -20.34 -1.99 -0.75
N LEU A 127 -20.01 -0.71 -0.98
CA LEU A 127 -20.80 0.43 -0.51
C LEU A 127 -22.22 0.42 -1.08
N LEU A 128 -22.36 0.10 -2.37
CA LEU A 128 -23.67 -0.09 -3.03
C LEU A 128 -24.43 -1.28 -2.46
N ALA A 129 -23.76 -2.44 -2.34
CA ALA A 129 -24.39 -3.67 -1.85
C ALA A 129 -24.87 -3.56 -0.39
N SER A 130 -24.17 -2.78 0.43
CA SER A 130 -24.51 -2.53 1.83
C SER A 130 -25.46 -1.34 2.05
N GLY A 131 -25.90 -0.66 0.97
CA GLY A 131 -26.75 0.52 1.05
C GLY A 131 -26.08 1.78 1.65
N MET A 132 -24.75 1.75 1.77
CA MET A 132 -23.95 2.89 2.25
C MET A 132 -23.73 3.93 1.15
N CYS A 133 -23.76 3.52 -0.11
CA CYS A 133 -23.93 4.40 -1.25
C CYS A 133 -25.28 4.09 -1.90
N ARG A 134 -26.12 5.11 -2.05
CA ARG A 134 -27.48 4.95 -2.58
C ARG A 134 -27.58 5.23 -4.07
N ILE A 135 -26.75 6.15 -4.59
CA ILE A 135 -26.85 6.63 -5.96
C ILE A 135 -25.46 6.76 -6.58
N VAL A 136 -25.30 6.24 -7.78
CA VAL A 136 -24.12 6.41 -8.62
C VAL A 136 -24.53 6.87 -10.02
N PHE A 137 -23.96 7.98 -10.47
CA PHE A 137 -24.04 8.43 -11.85
C PHE A 137 -22.71 8.17 -12.54
N THR A 138 -22.75 7.83 -13.83
CA THR A 138 -21.53 7.74 -14.63
C THR A 138 -21.74 8.20 -16.07
N THR A 139 -20.66 8.71 -16.66
CA THR A 139 -20.56 8.95 -18.10
C THR A 139 -19.87 7.81 -18.83
N ASN A 140 -19.40 6.79 -18.10
CA ASN A 140 -18.71 5.65 -18.67
C ASN A 140 -19.71 4.67 -19.26
N PHE A 141 -19.29 4.04 -20.36
CA PHE A 141 -20.05 3.00 -21.04
C PHE A 141 -19.75 1.59 -20.53
N ASP A 142 -18.73 1.45 -19.68
CA ASP A 142 -18.26 0.15 -19.18
C ASP A 142 -19.22 -0.50 -18.18
N SER A 143 -18.98 -1.78 -17.88
CA SER A 143 -19.75 -2.58 -16.90
C SER A 143 -19.01 -2.77 -15.57
N VAL A 144 -18.04 -1.90 -15.24
CA VAL A 144 -17.13 -2.08 -14.09
C VAL A 144 -17.90 -2.04 -12.77
N VAL A 145 -18.88 -1.14 -12.64
CA VAL A 145 -19.68 -0.97 -11.42
C VAL A 145 -20.64 -2.14 -11.24
N GLU A 146 -21.25 -2.63 -12.32
CA GLU A 146 -22.14 -3.80 -12.27
C GLU A 146 -21.36 -5.05 -11.86
N LYS A 147 -20.18 -5.27 -12.45
CA LYS A 147 -19.30 -6.38 -12.08
C LYS A 147 -18.84 -6.30 -10.64
N SER A 148 -18.54 -5.11 -10.13
CA SER A 148 -18.09 -4.96 -8.75
C SER A 148 -19.19 -5.26 -7.73
N VAL A 149 -20.43 -4.84 -8.00
CA VAL A 149 -21.59 -5.20 -7.17
C VAL A 149 -21.91 -6.69 -7.28
N ALA A 150 -21.80 -7.29 -8.46
CA ALA A 150 -22.00 -8.73 -8.63
C ALA A 150 -20.96 -9.56 -7.87
N GLU A 151 -19.67 -9.22 -7.96
CA GLU A 151 -18.59 -9.97 -7.28
C GLU A 151 -18.64 -9.79 -5.76
N VAL A 152 -18.84 -8.57 -5.27
CA VAL A 152 -18.75 -8.27 -3.83
C VAL A 152 -20.11 -8.45 -3.14
N GLY A 153 -21.17 -7.91 -3.73
CA GLY A 153 -22.52 -7.96 -3.19
C GLY A 153 -23.26 -9.27 -3.45
N SER A 154 -22.80 -10.09 -4.41
CA SER A 154 -23.51 -11.28 -4.88
C SER A 154 -24.95 -10.95 -5.32
N ARG A 155 -25.16 -9.74 -5.84
CA ARG A 155 -26.43 -9.20 -6.34
C ARG A 155 -26.22 -8.62 -7.73
N SER A 156 -27.20 -8.76 -8.61
CA SER A 156 -27.18 -8.06 -9.90
C SER A 156 -27.59 -6.60 -9.69
N LEU A 157 -26.75 -5.67 -10.15
CA LEU A 157 -27.12 -4.26 -10.25
C LEU A 157 -27.64 -4.02 -11.66
N THR A 158 -28.92 -3.68 -11.79
CA THR A 158 -29.47 -3.24 -13.08
C THR A 158 -29.21 -1.75 -13.22
N ALA A 159 -28.49 -1.36 -14.28
CA ALA A 159 -28.27 0.04 -14.62
C ALA A 159 -29.52 0.63 -15.28
N PHE A 160 -29.92 1.83 -14.86
CA PHE A 160 -30.89 2.64 -15.59
C PHE A 160 -30.18 3.33 -16.77
N HIS A 161 -30.69 3.09 -17.98
CA HIS A 161 -30.21 3.65 -19.24
C HIS A 161 -31.26 4.55 -19.88
N ILE A 162 -30.88 5.22 -20.98
CA ILE A 162 -31.72 6.15 -21.75
C ILE A 162 -33.07 5.53 -22.15
N GLU A 163 -33.12 4.23 -22.43
CA GLU A 163 -34.33 3.48 -22.77
C GLU A 163 -35.29 3.21 -21.59
N GLY A 164 -34.87 3.53 -20.36
CA GLY A 164 -35.64 3.37 -19.11
C GLY A 164 -35.73 4.64 -18.25
N SER A 165 -35.57 5.82 -18.84
CA SER A 165 -35.49 7.12 -18.15
C SER A 165 -36.66 7.43 -17.19
N HIS A 166 -37.88 6.99 -17.53
CA HIS A 166 -39.07 7.10 -16.67
C HIS A 166 -38.92 6.36 -15.35
N ALA A 167 -38.21 5.23 -15.33
CA ALA A 167 -38.03 4.42 -14.14
C ALA A 167 -37.01 5.04 -13.16
N ALA A 168 -36.02 5.81 -13.63
CA ALA A 168 -34.97 6.38 -12.78
C ALA A 168 -35.51 7.46 -11.82
N ASN A 169 -36.32 8.41 -12.33
CA ASN A 169 -36.95 9.43 -11.47
C ASN A 169 -37.98 8.81 -10.51
N ASN A 170 -38.74 7.81 -10.97
CA ASN A 170 -39.69 7.11 -10.11
C ASN A 170 -38.99 6.31 -9.01
N ALA A 171 -37.92 5.58 -9.34
CA ALA A 171 -37.09 4.88 -8.36
C ALA A 171 -36.47 5.85 -7.34
N LEU A 172 -36.01 7.02 -7.80
CA LEU A 172 -35.51 8.07 -6.91
C LEU A 172 -36.59 8.59 -5.96
N ASN A 173 -37.80 8.85 -6.47
CA ASN A 173 -38.92 9.32 -5.67
C ASN A 173 -39.47 8.26 -4.71
N ASN A 174 -39.45 6.99 -5.11
CA ASN A 174 -39.90 5.85 -4.31
C ASN A 174 -38.82 5.30 -3.35
N GLU A 175 -37.61 5.86 -3.37
CA GLU A 175 -36.47 5.42 -2.56
C GLU A 175 -36.02 3.96 -2.81
N GLU A 176 -36.13 3.51 -4.06
CA GLU A 176 -35.73 2.16 -4.51
C GLU A 176 -34.20 2.10 -4.76
N PHE A 177 -33.41 2.05 -3.68
CA PHE A 177 -31.95 2.00 -3.72
C PHE A 177 -31.39 0.56 -3.83
N PRO A 178 -30.20 0.36 -4.46
CA PRO A 178 -29.31 1.36 -5.06
C PRO A 178 -29.71 1.76 -6.49
N ILE A 179 -29.53 3.04 -6.82
CA ILE A 179 -29.78 3.61 -8.15
C ILE A 179 -28.44 3.79 -8.87
N TYR A 180 -28.32 3.21 -10.06
CA TYR A 180 -27.16 3.40 -10.93
C TYR A 180 -27.60 3.90 -12.30
N CYS A 181 -27.16 5.10 -12.68
CA CYS A 181 -27.60 5.78 -13.90
C CYS A 181 -26.41 6.07 -14.83
N LYS A 182 -26.49 5.63 -16.09
CA LYS A 182 -25.50 5.99 -17.13
C LYS A 182 -26.05 7.12 -17.99
N LEU A 183 -25.41 8.29 -17.95
CA LEU A 183 -25.90 9.49 -18.65
C LEU A 183 -25.75 9.41 -20.17
N HIS A 184 -24.69 8.74 -20.65
CA HIS A 184 -24.41 8.61 -22.09
C HIS A 184 -24.95 7.32 -22.73
N GLY A 185 -25.66 6.47 -21.97
CA GLY A 185 -26.21 5.19 -22.45
C GLY A 185 -25.24 4.00 -22.33
N ASP A 186 -25.60 2.85 -22.91
CA ASP A 186 -24.81 1.61 -22.96
C ASP A 186 -24.72 1.13 -24.41
N PHE A 187 -23.51 0.81 -24.87
CA PHE A 187 -23.25 0.41 -26.26
C PHE A 187 -23.84 -0.98 -26.60
N ARG A 188 -24.29 -1.75 -25.60
CA ARG A 188 -24.75 -3.13 -25.75
C ARG A 188 -26.21 -3.26 -26.18
N TYR A 189 -27.01 -2.19 -26.09
CA TYR A 189 -28.42 -2.21 -26.50
C TYR A 189 -28.63 -1.44 -27.81
N ASP A 190 -29.33 -2.08 -28.74
CA ASP A 190 -29.62 -1.62 -30.09
C ASP A 190 -30.32 -0.27 -30.10
N SER A 191 -29.77 0.71 -30.81
CA SER A 191 -30.62 1.64 -31.56
C SER A 191 -30.00 2.02 -32.91
N ILE A 192 -29.92 1.02 -33.78
CA ILE A 192 -30.42 1.23 -35.13
C ILE A 192 -31.93 1.49 -35.00
N LYS A 193 -32.32 2.75 -35.23
CA LYS A 193 -33.69 3.28 -35.41
C LYS A 193 -34.52 3.52 -34.15
N ASN A 194 -34.72 4.80 -33.80
CA ASN A 194 -36.02 5.50 -33.78
C ASN A 194 -35.81 7.00 -33.47
N LEU A 195 -36.80 7.83 -33.84
CA LEU A 195 -36.79 9.30 -34.00
C LEU A 195 -35.93 10.12 -33.02
N CYS A 196 -35.23 11.14 -33.52
CA CYS A 196 -34.43 12.11 -32.75
C CYS A 196 -35.14 12.75 -31.54
N VAL A 197 -36.48 12.79 -31.55
CA VAL A 197 -37.30 13.41 -30.49
C VAL A 197 -37.33 12.56 -29.21
N ASP A 198 -37.32 11.22 -29.32
CA ASP A 198 -37.40 10.33 -28.15
C ASP A 198 -36.08 10.28 -27.38
N LEU A 199 -34.95 10.33 -28.10
CA LEU A 199 -33.61 10.44 -27.50
C LEU A 199 -33.42 11.76 -26.74
N GLU A 200 -33.89 12.89 -27.29
CA GLU A 200 -33.87 14.17 -26.59
C GLU A 200 -34.73 14.14 -25.31
N ARG A 201 -35.91 13.52 -25.37
CA ARG A 201 -36.80 13.40 -24.21
C ARG A 201 -36.20 12.53 -23.12
N GLN A 202 -35.66 11.37 -23.47
CA GLN A 202 -35.02 10.46 -22.53
C GLN A 202 -33.77 11.09 -21.87
N ASN A 203 -32.98 11.85 -22.64
CA ASN A 203 -31.86 12.61 -22.12
C ASN A 203 -32.32 13.69 -21.11
N ARG A 204 -33.42 14.40 -21.40
CA ARG A 204 -34.01 15.39 -20.46
C ARG A 204 -34.48 14.76 -19.13
N GLU A 205 -35.00 13.54 -19.17
CA GLU A 205 -35.48 12.85 -17.97
C GLU A 205 -34.32 12.34 -17.09
N LEU A 206 -33.25 11.79 -17.68
CA LEU A 206 -32.02 11.44 -16.94
C LEU A 206 -31.33 12.69 -16.37
N SER A 207 -31.29 13.76 -17.15
CA SER A 207 -30.83 15.08 -16.71
C SER A 207 -31.61 15.59 -15.50
N ALA A 208 -32.94 15.48 -15.53
CA ALA A 208 -33.79 15.83 -14.40
C ALA A 208 -33.54 14.94 -13.17
N CYS A 209 -33.26 13.64 -13.37
CA CYS A 209 -32.91 12.74 -12.27
C CYS A 209 -31.62 13.15 -11.56
N LEU A 210 -30.60 13.58 -12.31
CA LEU A 210 -29.36 14.09 -11.72
C LEU A 210 -29.61 15.37 -10.93
N VAL A 211 -30.37 16.32 -11.48
CA VAL A 211 -30.73 17.57 -10.79
C VAL A 211 -31.54 17.28 -9.52
N ASN A 212 -32.49 16.36 -9.57
CA ASN A 212 -33.28 15.94 -8.40
C ASN A 212 -32.41 15.25 -7.33
N ALA A 213 -31.47 14.40 -7.73
CA ALA A 213 -30.53 13.78 -6.81
C ALA A 213 -29.59 14.82 -6.18
N ALA A 214 -29.11 15.80 -6.95
CA ALA A 214 -28.30 16.91 -6.46
C ALA A 214 -29.01 17.77 -5.40
N ASN A 215 -30.35 17.83 -5.42
CA ASN A 215 -31.13 18.53 -4.40
C ASN A 215 -31.29 17.76 -3.07
N ARG A 216 -31.00 16.45 -3.07
CA ARG A 216 -31.19 15.55 -1.92
C ARG A 216 -29.88 15.03 -1.32
N PHE A 217 -28.83 14.94 -2.13
CA PHE A 217 -27.56 14.31 -1.76
C PHE A 217 -26.38 15.25 -1.99
N GLY A 218 -25.31 15.05 -1.22
CA GLY A 218 -24.00 15.61 -1.56
C GLY A 218 -23.37 14.79 -2.69
N PHE A 219 -22.48 15.41 -3.48
CA PHE A 219 -21.86 14.74 -4.62
C PHE A 219 -20.36 14.59 -4.42
N VAL A 220 -19.86 13.37 -4.61
CA VAL A 220 -18.42 13.09 -4.73
C VAL A 220 -18.12 12.77 -6.19
N VAL A 221 -17.47 13.70 -6.88
CA VAL A 221 -17.09 13.56 -8.29
C VAL A 221 -15.68 12.98 -8.37
N ALA A 222 -15.54 11.81 -9.00
CA ALA A 222 -14.27 11.11 -9.12
C ALA A 222 -13.96 10.65 -10.54
N GLY A 223 -12.71 10.87 -10.95
CA GLY A 223 -12.23 10.44 -12.27
C GLY A 223 -12.85 11.20 -13.45
N TYR A 224 -13.45 12.36 -13.22
CA TYR A 224 -14.07 13.19 -14.24
C TYR A 224 -13.32 14.52 -14.41
N SER A 225 -12.99 14.87 -15.65
CA SER A 225 -12.16 16.04 -15.96
C SER A 225 -12.94 17.34 -16.13
N GLY A 226 -14.28 17.29 -16.27
CA GLY A 226 -15.11 18.47 -16.48
C GLY A 226 -15.01 19.09 -17.88
N ARG A 227 -14.66 18.29 -18.89
CA ARG A 227 -14.55 18.72 -20.30
C ARG A 227 -15.86 18.61 -21.08
N ASP A 228 -16.80 17.79 -20.62
CA ASP A 228 -18.08 17.62 -21.30
C ASP A 228 -19.07 18.69 -20.81
N GLU A 229 -19.36 19.63 -21.70
CA GLU A 229 -20.24 20.77 -21.44
C GLU A 229 -21.68 20.34 -21.14
N SER A 230 -22.15 19.22 -21.68
CA SER A 230 -23.51 18.73 -21.42
C SER A 230 -23.68 18.37 -19.94
N VAL A 231 -22.69 17.69 -19.36
CA VAL A 231 -22.66 17.31 -17.95
C VAL A 231 -22.40 18.53 -17.06
N MET A 232 -21.49 19.42 -17.46
CA MET A 232 -21.20 20.64 -16.70
C MET A 232 -22.41 21.57 -16.65
N ALA A 233 -23.20 21.65 -17.72
CA ALA A 233 -24.45 22.39 -17.76
C ALA A 233 -25.47 21.80 -16.76
N LEU A 234 -25.55 20.47 -16.60
CA LEU A 234 -26.41 19.85 -15.59
C LEU A 234 -26.00 20.19 -14.17
N PHE A 235 -24.70 20.19 -13.86
CA PHE A 235 -24.20 20.63 -12.56
C PHE A 235 -24.53 22.11 -12.31
N ARG A 236 -24.40 22.99 -13.32
CA ARG A 236 -24.80 24.40 -13.20
C ARG A 236 -26.30 24.56 -12.99
N GLN A 237 -27.11 23.81 -13.73
CA GLN A 237 -28.57 23.79 -13.56
C GLN A 237 -28.96 23.32 -12.16
N ALA A 238 -28.28 22.29 -11.64
CA ALA A 238 -28.45 21.83 -10.27
C ALA A 238 -28.05 22.86 -9.22
N LEU A 239 -27.21 23.85 -9.53
CA LEU A 239 -26.92 24.96 -8.63
C LEU A 239 -28.02 26.03 -8.63
N GLU A 240 -28.86 26.11 -9.67
CA GLU A 240 -29.94 27.11 -9.81
C GLU A 240 -31.22 26.76 -9.06
N THR A 241 -31.30 25.53 -8.54
CA THR A 241 -32.42 25.06 -7.74
C THR A 241 -32.41 25.65 -6.32
N SER A 242 -33.48 25.41 -5.57
CA SER A 242 -33.69 25.99 -4.24
C SER A 242 -32.80 25.41 -3.14
N ASN A 243 -32.30 24.17 -3.28
CA ASN A 243 -31.47 23.49 -2.28
C ASN A 243 -30.34 22.68 -2.93
N PRO A 244 -29.37 23.33 -3.56
CA PRO A 244 -28.31 22.66 -4.31
C PRO A 244 -27.31 21.97 -3.38
N PHE A 245 -27.06 20.67 -3.59
CA PHE A 245 -26.05 19.85 -2.89
C PHE A 245 -26.04 20.02 -1.35
N PRO A 246 -27.09 19.58 -0.63
CA PRO A 246 -27.25 19.83 0.81
C PRO A 246 -26.11 19.29 1.69
N HIS A 247 -25.35 18.30 1.20
CA HIS A 247 -24.19 17.72 1.89
C HIS A 247 -22.85 18.07 1.23
N GLY A 248 -22.85 19.04 0.32
CA GLY A 248 -21.66 19.56 -0.35
C GLY A 248 -21.37 18.92 -1.71
N LEU A 249 -20.50 19.60 -2.47
CA LEU A 249 -20.00 19.19 -3.77
C LEU A 249 -18.47 19.03 -3.71
N TYR A 250 -18.01 17.78 -3.70
CA TYR A 250 -16.59 17.45 -3.58
C TYR A 250 -16.06 16.96 -4.93
N TRP A 251 -15.17 17.73 -5.53
CA TRP A 251 -14.53 17.36 -6.78
C TRP A 251 -13.14 16.80 -6.50
N THR A 252 -12.90 15.55 -6.87
CA THR A 252 -11.62 14.89 -6.61
C THR A 252 -10.72 14.92 -7.84
N GLY A 253 -9.42 15.14 -7.64
CA GLY A 253 -8.43 15.09 -8.71
C GLY A 253 -7.05 14.68 -8.20
N LEU A 254 -6.21 14.19 -9.11
CA LEU A 254 -4.87 13.74 -8.75
C LEU A 254 -4.02 14.90 -8.23
N LYS A 255 -3.25 14.66 -7.17
CA LYS A 255 -2.33 15.64 -6.60
C LYS A 255 -1.37 16.18 -7.66
N GLY A 256 -1.32 17.50 -7.82
CA GLY A 256 -0.51 18.17 -8.85
C GLY A 256 -1.07 18.11 -10.28
N GLY A 257 -2.29 17.59 -10.48
CA GLY A 257 -2.99 17.62 -11.76
C GLY A 257 -3.60 18.99 -12.05
N ALA A 258 -3.61 19.38 -13.33
CA ALA A 258 -4.28 20.60 -13.77
C ALA A 258 -5.81 20.46 -13.66
N VAL A 259 -6.47 21.43 -13.02
CA VAL A 259 -7.93 21.50 -12.92
C VAL A 259 -8.48 22.26 -14.11
N HIS A 260 -9.50 21.71 -14.77
CA HIS A 260 -10.14 22.36 -15.90
C HIS A 260 -10.86 23.65 -15.45
N PRO A 261 -10.75 24.78 -16.18
CA PRO A 261 -11.35 26.06 -15.77
C PRO A 261 -12.85 25.96 -15.44
N ALA A 262 -13.60 25.19 -16.22
CA ALA A 262 -15.04 24.97 -16.00
C ALA A 262 -15.36 24.37 -14.61
N VAL A 263 -14.45 23.54 -14.07
CA VAL A 263 -14.62 22.95 -12.72
C VAL A 263 -14.34 24.00 -11.66
N THR A 264 -13.29 24.80 -11.82
CA THR A 264 -12.97 25.91 -10.92
C THR A 264 -14.12 26.92 -10.86
N ASP A 265 -14.69 27.27 -12.02
CA ASP A 265 -15.82 28.19 -12.11
C ASP A 265 -17.08 27.61 -11.46
N LEU A 266 -17.36 26.32 -11.65
CA LEU A 266 -18.48 25.63 -11.02
C LEU A 266 -18.34 25.64 -9.49
N LEU A 267 -17.17 25.30 -8.96
CA LEU A 267 -16.92 25.29 -7.51
C LEU A 267 -17.04 26.70 -6.92
N ALA A 268 -16.51 27.71 -7.61
CA ALA A 268 -16.64 29.10 -7.18
C ALA A 268 -18.11 29.58 -7.21
N ALA A 269 -18.89 29.19 -8.22
CA ALA A 269 -20.31 29.49 -8.30
C ALA A 269 -21.12 28.82 -7.18
N ALA A 270 -20.78 27.56 -6.85
CA ALA A 270 -21.40 26.83 -5.75
C ALA A 270 -21.11 27.48 -4.39
N GLN A 271 -19.87 27.87 -4.13
CA GLN A 271 -19.47 28.58 -2.90
C GLN A 271 -20.21 29.91 -2.75
N LYS A 272 -20.40 30.68 -3.84
CA LYS A 272 -21.17 31.93 -3.81
C LYS A 272 -22.63 31.74 -3.42
N LYS A 273 -23.21 30.56 -3.69
CA LYS A 273 -24.58 30.18 -3.30
C LYS A 273 -24.66 29.56 -1.89
N GLY A 274 -23.54 29.53 -1.16
CA GLY A 274 -23.49 28.99 0.21
C GLY A 274 -23.36 27.47 0.29
N VAL A 275 -23.09 26.79 -0.83
CA VAL A 275 -22.82 25.34 -0.86
C VAL A 275 -21.37 25.08 -0.47
N THR A 276 -21.13 24.09 0.39
CA THR A 276 -19.78 23.59 0.64
C THR A 276 -19.26 22.88 -0.61
N ALA A 277 -18.49 23.59 -1.43
CA ALA A 277 -17.94 23.07 -2.68
C ALA A 277 -16.41 23.18 -2.69
N GLU A 278 -15.72 22.06 -2.84
CA GLU A 278 -14.26 22.03 -2.71
C GLU A 278 -13.60 21.04 -3.68
N PHE A 279 -12.40 21.41 -4.11
CA PHE A 279 -11.50 20.54 -4.84
C PHE A 279 -10.59 19.78 -3.88
N VAL A 280 -10.46 18.48 -4.12
CA VAL A 280 -9.88 17.52 -3.18
C VAL A 280 -8.77 16.77 -3.89
N GLU A 281 -7.55 17.02 -3.45
CA GLU A 281 -6.39 16.32 -3.98
C GLU A 281 -6.34 14.88 -3.43
N ILE A 282 -6.28 13.91 -4.34
CA ILE A 282 -6.17 12.49 -4.04
C ILE A 282 -4.91 11.91 -4.69
N GLU A 283 -4.32 10.89 -4.08
CA GLU A 283 -3.20 10.16 -4.68
C GLU A 283 -3.68 9.30 -5.86
N THR A 284 -4.72 8.52 -5.62
CA THR A 284 -5.40 7.68 -6.61
C THR A 284 -6.86 7.48 -6.21
N PHE A 285 -7.71 7.07 -7.16
CA PHE A 285 -9.09 6.67 -6.87
C PHE A 285 -9.14 5.52 -5.86
N ASP A 286 -8.28 4.51 -6.02
CA ASP A 286 -8.23 3.36 -5.12
C ASP A 286 -7.85 3.77 -3.69
N ALA A 287 -6.90 4.68 -3.52
CA ALA A 287 -6.50 5.21 -2.21
C ALA A 287 -7.63 5.99 -1.53
N LEU A 288 -8.37 6.82 -2.28
CA LEU A 288 -9.55 7.51 -1.76
C LEU A 288 -10.59 6.50 -1.27
N MET A 289 -10.97 5.54 -2.11
CA MET A 289 -12.01 4.56 -1.77
C MET A 289 -11.59 3.69 -0.58
N LEU A 290 -10.34 3.22 -0.53
CA LEU A 290 -9.83 2.47 0.61
C LEU A 290 -9.85 3.28 1.91
N ARG A 291 -9.53 4.57 1.83
CA ARG A 291 -9.57 5.47 2.98
C ARG A 291 -11.00 5.68 3.47
N LEU A 292 -11.96 5.88 2.56
CA LEU A 292 -13.39 5.95 2.91
C LEU A 292 -13.83 4.65 3.58
N TRP A 293 -13.52 3.50 2.96
CA TRP A 293 -13.84 2.19 3.51
C TRP A 293 -13.27 2.06 4.92
N ARG A 294 -11.96 2.24 5.13
CA ARG A 294 -11.30 2.02 6.42
C ARG A 294 -11.96 2.76 7.59
N ASN A 295 -12.48 3.97 7.37
CA ASN A 295 -13.06 4.81 8.44
C ASN A 295 -14.56 4.58 8.72
N ILE A 296 -15.24 3.72 7.96
CA ILE A 296 -16.63 3.35 8.25
C ILE A 296 -16.67 2.30 9.37
N GLU A 297 -17.34 2.55 10.49
CA GLU A 297 -17.37 1.60 11.61
C GLU A 297 -18.38 0.44 11.42
N THR A 298 -19.45 0.67 10.66
CA THR A 298 -20.60 -0.24 10.48
C THR A 298 -20.39 -1.36 9.44
N LYS A 299 -19.16 -1.81 9.21
CA LYS A 299 -18.87 -2.82 8.18
C LYS A 299 -19.29 -4.22 8.60
N SER A 300 -19.87 -4.98 7.69
CA SER A 300 -19.95 -6.44 7.83
C SER A 300 -18.57 -7.08 7.58
N PRO A 301 -18.09 -7.99 8.45
CA PRO A 301 -16.83 -8.71 8.26
C PRO A 301 -16.73 -9.43 6.90
N ASP A 302 -17.84 -9.98 6.41
CA ASP A 302 -17.89 -10.68 5.11
C ASP A 302 -17.62 -9.73 3.93
N MET A 303 -18.15 -8.52 4.01
CA MET A 303 -17.93 -7.49 2.98
C MET A 303 -16.51 -6.94 3.05
N ASP A 304 -15.97 -6.74 4.25
CA ASP A 304 -14.57 -6.33 4.42
C ASP A 304 -13.61 -7.40 3.88
N ALA A 305 -13.89 -8.69 4.09
CA ALA A 305 -13.13 -9.79 3.50
C ALA A 305 -13.21 -9.82 1.96
N LYS A 306 -14.38 -9.55 1.37
CA LYS A 306 -14.54 -9.48 -0.10
C LYS A 306 -13.90 -8.25 -0.73
N VAL A 307 -13.90 -7.11 -0.04
CA VAL A 307 -13.17 -5.90 -0.47
C VAL A 307 -11.66 -6.12 -0.37
N ARG A 308 -11.22 -6.71 0.75
CA ARG A 308 -9.83 -7.09 1.00
C ARG A 308 -9.47 -8.43 0.38
N LYS A 309 -10.21 -8.96 -0.61
CA LYS A 309 -9.82 -10.16 -1.38
C LYS A 309 -8.47 -10.01 -2.09
N ALA A 310 -7.88 -8.82 -2.09
CA ALA A 310 -6.43 -8.68 -2.05
C ALA A 310 -5.83 -9.15 -0.71
N HIS A 311 -6.26 -10.32 -0.20
CA HIS A 311 -5.26 -11.23 0.29
C HIS A 311 -4.37 -11.41 -0.93
N LEU A 312 -3.08 -11.17 -0.77
CA LEU A 312 -2.11 -11.96 -1.51
C LEU A 312 -2.67 -13.38 -1.44
N SER A 313 -3.36 -13.81 -2.51
CA SER A 313 -3.62 -15.22 -2.67
C SER A 313 -2.23 -15.78 -2.53
N GLU A 314 -2.00 -16.67 -1.57
CA GLU A 314 -0.80 -17.47 -1.62
C GLU A 314 -0.93 -18.22 -2.94
N VAL A 315 -0.48 -17.58 -4.01
CA VAL A 315 -0.15 -18.24 -5.25
C VAL A 315 1.04 -19.05 -4.79
N ASN A 316 0.72 -20.25 -4.33
CA ASN A 316 1.70 -21.27 -4.05
C ASN A 316 2.18 -21.71 -5.43
N ILE A 317 2.91 -20.81 -6.10
CA ILE A 317 3.67 -21.14 -7.30
C ILE A 317 4.63 -22.19 -6.77
N PRO A 318 4.46 -23.47 -7.13
CA PRO A 318 5.34 -24.50 -6.62
C PRO A 318 6.75 -24.07 -6.95
N LEU A 319 7.54 -23.84 -5.90
CA LEU A 319 8.94 -23.46 -6.09
C LEU A 319 9.58 -24.60 -6.89
N PRO A 320 10.32 -24.29 -7.96
CA PRO A 320 10.99 -25.32 -8.72
C PRO A 320 11.96 -26.07 -7.81
N SER A 321 12.12 -27.37 -8.04
CA SER A 321 13.03 -28.24 -7.28
C SER A 321 14.42 -27.63 -7.17
N SER A 322 15.13 -27.82 -6.06
CA SER A 322 16.47 -27.25 -5.87
C SER A 322 17.39 -27.48 -7.07
N GLY A 323 17.96 -26.40 -7.61
CA GLY A 323 18.87 -26.46 -8.75
C GLY A 323 20.10 -27.34 -8.47
N GLN A 324 20.67 -27.92 -9.51
CA GLN A 324 21.89 -28.73 -9.39
C GLN A 324 23.10 -28.09 -10.07
N GLN A 325 22.89 -27.05 -10.88
CA GLN A 325 23.96 -26.41 -11.65
C GLN A 325 24.60 -25.24 -10.90
N GLN A 326 25.86 -24.97 -11.25
CA GLN A 326 26.57 -23.75 -10.89
C GLN A 326 25.90 -22.51 -11.54
N PRO A 327 26.03 -21.31 -10.95
CA PRO A 327 26.81 -20.99 -9.77
C PRO A 327 26.08 -21.33 -8.46
N LEU A 328 26.85 -21.75 -7.45
CA LEU A 328 26.40 -21.85 -6.06
C LEU A 328 26.38 -20.45 -5.43
N LEU A 329 25.19 -19.96 -5.08
CA LEU A 329 25.01 -18.69 -4.38
C LEU A 329 24.81 -18.96 -2.89
N ARG A 330 25.71 -18.45 -2.04
CA ARG A 330 25.53 -18.46 -0.59
C ARG A 330 24.58 -17.32 -0.19
N LEU A 331 23.60 -17.63 0.65
CA LEU A 331 22.70 -16.65 1.24
C LEU A 331 23.10 -16.42 2.71
N ASN A 332 22.58 -15.36 3.30
CA ASN A 332 22.85 -14.94 4.67
C ASN A 332 21.75 -15.37 5.65
N ALA A 333 21.10 -16.51 5.37
CA ALA A 333 19.95 -17.02 6.11
C ALA A 333 20.31 -18.34 6.81
N LEU A 334 20.11 -18.43 8.12
CA LEU A 334 20.24 -19.64 8.93
C LEU A 334 18.86 -20.23 9.20
N PRO A 335 18.65 -21.55 9.07
CA PRO A 335 17.35 -22.16 9.34
C PRO A 335 17.05 -22.13 10.84
N ILE A 336 15.87 -21.64 11.21
CA ILE A 336 15.33 -21.79 12.55
C ILE A 336 14.46 -23.05 12.55
N LEU A 337 14.88 -24.05 13.32
CA LEU A 337 14.26 -25.36 13.39
C LEU A 337 13.13 -25.41 14.42
N ASP A 338 13.25 -24.61 15.47
CA ASP A 338 12.24 -24.52 16.53
C ASP A 338 12.19 -23.12 17.14
N MET A 339 10.97 -22.69 17.45
CA MET A 339 10.66 -21.36 18.00
C MET A 339 9.95 -21.51 19.34
N PRO A 340 10.08 -20.53 20.25
CA PRO A 340 9.28 -20.52 21.46
C PRO A 340 7.79 -20.47 21.11
N SER A 341 7.01 -21.34 21.75
CA SER A 341 5.56 -21.45 21.55
C SER A 341 4.77 -20.64 22.58
N GLU A 342 5.38 -20.22 23.68
CA GLU A 342 4.69 -19.58 24.81
C GLU A 342 5.52 -18.45 25.43
N CYS A 343 4.83 -17.49 26.03
CA CYS A 343 5.40 -16.43 26.88
C CYS A 343 4.47 -16.13 28.06
N LEU A 344 4.92 -15.32 29.02
CA LEU A 344 4.05 -14.81 30.08
C LEU A 344 3.26 -13.60 29.58
N SER A 345 1.98 -13.54 29.91
CA SER A 345 1.11 -12.39 29.71
C SER A 345 0.81 -11.74 31.07
N LEU A 346 1.16 -10.46 31.20
CA LEU A 346 0.94 -9.65 32.39
C LEU A 346 -0.29 -8.76 32.18
N SER A 347 -1.26 -8.88 33.08
CA SER A 347 -2.45 -8.03 33.14
C SER A 347 -2.34 -7.04 34.29
N PHE A 348 -2.88 -5.84 34.09
CA PHE A 348 -2.79 -4.73 35.06
C PHE A 348 -4.18 -4.14 35.32
N LYS A 349 -4.41 -3.71 36.56
CA LYS A 349 -5.65 -3.03 36.97
C LYS A 349 -5.88 -1.72 36.22
N GLN A 350 -4.79 -1.05 35.84
CA GLN A 350 -4.80 0.16 35.02
C GLN A 350 -3.91 -0.05 33.80
N PRO A 351 -4.28 0.49 32.62
CA PRO A 351 -3.44 0.39 31.42
C PRO A 351 -2.05 0.97 31.67
N VAL A 352 -1.02 0.19 31.37
CA VAL A 352 0.38 0.62 31.51
C VAL A 352 0.84 1.30 30.23
N GLU A 353 1.51 2.45 30.35
CA GLU A 353 2.04 3.19 29.21
C GLU A 353 3.30 2.56 28.61
N TRP A 354 3.50 2.74 27.31
CA TRP A 354 4.66 2.16 26.58
C TRP A 354 6.01 2.64 27.12
N ASP A 355 6.06 3.84 27.70
CA ASP A 355 7.27 4.40 28.30
C ASP A 355 7.63 3.71 29.61
N GLU A 356 6.64 3.25 30.36
CA GLU A 356 6.87 2.49 31.59
C GLU A 356 7.40 1.09 31.29
N VAL A 357 6.82 0.39 30.32
CA VAL A 357 7.31 -0.93 29.87
C VAL A 357 8.78 -0.85 29.44
N ARG A 358 9.15 0.17 28.64
CA ARG A 358 10.54 0.39 28.21
C ARG A 358 11.48 0.75 29.37
N ARG A 359 10.99 1.49 30.36
CA ARG A 359 11.76 1.83 31.57
C ARG A 359 12.06 0.58 32.40
N VAL A 360 11.06 -0.28 32.61
CA VAL A 360 11.21 -1.54 33.34
C VAL A 360 12.16 -2.48 32.61
N ALA A 361 11.99 -2.66 31.29
CA ALA A 361 12.90 -3.47 30.48
C ALA A 361 14.36 -2.97 30.60
N SER A 362 14.58 -1.65 30.49
CA SER A 362 15.92 -1.05 30.59
C SER A 362 16.53 -1.17 31.99
N ALA A 363 15.72 -1.05 33.05
CA ALA A 363 16.15 -1.16 34.44
C ALA A 363 16.39 -2.60 34.89
N SER A 364 15.85 -3.59 34.16
CA SER A 364 15.99 -5.01 34.49
C SER A 364 17.38 -5.58 34.18
N GLU A 365 18.29 -4.80 33.60
CA GLU A 365 19.64 -5.23 33.22
C GLU A 365 19.64 -6.55 32.42
N GLN A 366 18.72 -6.67 31.46
CA GLN A 366 18.56 -7.84 30.57
C GLN A 366 18.00 -9.11 31.25
N THR A 367 17.37 -8.97 32.43
CA THR A 367 16.63 -10.09 33.06
C THR A 367 15.19 -10.21 32.55
N LEU A 368 14.65 -9.16 31.93
CA LEU A 368 13.30 -9.14 31.36
C LEU A 368 13.33 -8.67 29.90
N ILE A 369 12.56 -9.35 29.05
CA ILE A 369 12.23 -8.92 27.69
C ILE A 369 10.74 -8.67 27.66
N LEU A 370 10.34 -7.45 27.26
CA LEU A 370 8.95 -6.98 27.36
C LEU A 370 8.45 -6.39 26.04
N SER A 371 7.19 -6.66 25.71
CA SER A 371 6.49 -6.02 24.59
C SER A 371 5.04 -5.74 24.97
N LYS A 372 4.40 -4.74 24.35
CA LYS A 372 3.01 -4.36 24.65
C LYS A 372 2.11 -4.57 23.43
N SER A 373 0.98 -5.24 23.67
CA SER A 373 -0.11 -5.45 22.72
C SER A 373 -1.46 -5.15 23.39
N ASP A 374 -2.39 -6.11 23.45
CA ASP A 374 -3.59 -6.08 24.31
C ASP A 374 -3.22 -6.22 25.80
N THR A 375 -2.20 -7.03 26.09
CA THR A 375 -1.54 -7.18 27.39
C THR A 375 -0.04 -6.91 27.25
N VAL A 376 0.71 -6.91 28.36
CA VAL A 376 2.19 -6.86 28.31
C VAL A 376 2.70 -8.28 28.25
N TRP A 377 3.43 -8.60 27.19
CA TRP A 377 4.07 -9.89 27.00
C TRP A 377 5.47 -9.85 27.59
N CYS A 378 5.85 -10.95 28.25
CA CYS A 378 7.03 -11.02 29.08
C CYS A 378 7.75 -12.36 28.91
N TRP A 379 9.07 -12.27 28.74
CA TRP A 379 10.00 -13.36 28.98
C TRP A 379 10.97 -12.92 30.08
N GLY A 380 11.23 -13.81 31.03
CA GLY A 380 11.92 -13.57 32.29
C GLY A 380 11.11 -14.12 33.47
N LYS A 381 11.72 -14.19 34.66
CA LYS A 381 11.05 -14.76 35.84
C LYS A 381 9.86 -13.90 36.27
N GLU A 382 8.79 -14.55 36.71
CA GLU A 382 7.60 -13.84 37.22
C GLU A 382 7.95 -12.87 38.36
N ASP A 383 8.81 -13.28 39.29
CA ASP A 383 9.26 -12.44 40.41
C ASP A 383 9.96 -11.16 39.94
N ASP A 384 10.76 -11.24 38.87
CA ASP A 384 11.45 -10.09 38.28
C ASP A 384 10.46 -9.14 37.64
N ALA A 385 9.47 -9.68 36.92
CA ALA A 385 8.40 -8.88 36.31
C ALA A 385 7.57 -8.15 37.38
N ARG A 386 7.17 -8.85 38.45
CA ARG A 386 6.41 -8.25 39.56
C ARG A 386 7.21 -7.17 40.29
N ARG A 387 8.51 -7.38 40.51
CA ARG A 387 9.39 -6.36 41.10
C ARG A 387 9.54 -5.14 40.18
N GLY A 388 9.76 -5.37 38.88
CA GLY A 388 9.93 -4.31 37.88
C GLY A 388 8.73 -3.36 37.80
N PHE A 389 7.51 -3.92 37.84
CA PHE A 389 6.27 -3.14 37.84
C PHE A 389 5.76 -2.76 39.24
N SER A 390 6.62 -2.84 40.27
CA SER A 390 6.30 -2.47 41.66
C SER A 390 5.03 -3.13 42.21
N GLY A 391 4.72 -4.36 41.78
CA GLY A 391 3.54 -5.11 42.22
C GLY A 391 2.21 -4.71 41.57
N SER A 392 2.23 -3.85 40.55
CA SER A 392 1.02 -3.42 39.81
C SER A 392 0.41 -4.52 38.93
N VAL A 393 1.14 -5.63 38.75
CA VAL A 393 0.72 -6.79 37.97
C VAL A 393 -0.37 -7.56 38.74
N GLU A 394 -1.54 -7.69 38.15
CA GLU A 394 -2.68 -8.38 38.74
C GLU A 394 -2.59 -9.89 38.50
N THR A 395 -2.55 -10.31 37.23
CA THR A 395 -2.41 -11.71 36.84
C THR A 395 -1.21 -11.90 35.93
N VAL A 396 -0.60 -13.08 36.05
CA VAL A 396 0.49 -13.56 35.20
C VAL A 396 0.05 -14.94 34.73
N GLU A 397 -0.12 -15.09 33.43
CA GLU A 397 -0.62 -16.34 32.84
C GLU A 397 0.22 -16.71 31.61
N PRO A 398 0.49 -18.01 31.37
CA PRO A 398 1.07 -18.46 30.12
C PRO A 398 0.17 -18.10 28.94
N ARG A 399 0.77 -17.60 27.87
CA ARG A 399 0.11 -17.25 26.62
C ARG A 399 0.83 -17.89 25.44
N ALA A 400 0.07 -18.54 24.58
CA ALA A 400 0.60 -19.10 23.34
C ALA A 400 0.97 -17.98 22.36
N LEU A 401 2.14 -18.13 21.73
CA LEU A 401 2.62 -17.25 20.68
C LEU A 401 1.99 -17.64 19.34
N PRO A 402 1.50 -16.67 18.54
CA PRO A 402 1.06 -16.93 17.18
C PRO A 402 2.16 -17.55 16.31
N GLY A 403 1.84 -18.60 15.55
CA GLY A 403 2.80 -19.27 14.66
C GLY A 403 3.16 -18.47 13.40
N ASP A 404 2.34 -17.49 13.00
CA ASP A 404 2.62 -16.58 11.88
C ASP A 404 3.03 -15.19 12.39
N ILE A 405 4.32 -14.89 12.22
CA ILE A 405 4.95 -13.63 12.60
C ILE A 405 4.77 -12.52 11.55
N ARG A 406 4.23 -12.83 10.36
CA ARG A 406 4.08 -11.88 9.23
C ARG A 406 2.69 -11.27 9.12
N THR A 407 1.68 -11.83 9.79
CA THR A 407 0.34 -11.24 9.83
C THR A 407 0.41 -9.79 10.33
N PRO A 408 -0.23 -8.80 9.67
CA PRO A 408 -0.13 -7.38 10.04
C PRO A 408 -0.47 -7.05 11.51
N GLY A 409 -1.34 -7.84 12.15
CA GLY A 409 -1.66 -7.72 13.58
C GLY A 409 -0.52 -8.15 14.52
N ASN A 410 0.43 -8.95 14.04
CA ASN A 410 1.51 -9.57 14.81
C ASN A 410 2.87 -8.88 14.60
N LEU A 411 2.92 -7.69 14.00
CA LEU A 411 4.20 -7.00 13.76
C LEU A 411 4.97 -6.69 15.07
N HIS A 412 4.27 -6.52 16.19
CA HIS A 412 4.87 -6.33 17.52
C HIS A 412 5.51 -7.63 18.06
N LEU A 413 4.98 -8.80 17.70
CA LEU A 413 5.52 -10.12 18.05
C LEU A 413 6.88 -10.34 17.38
N LYS A 414 7.04 -9.91 16.13
CA LYS A 414 8.31 -10.02 15.42
C LYS A 414 9.45 -9.32 16.17
N GLY A 415 9.24 -8.07 16.58
CA GLY A 415 10.27 -7.31 17.32
C GLY A 415 10.60 -7.95 18.67
N PHE A 416 9.57 -8.45 19.38
CA PHE A 416 9.73 -9.15 20.65
C PHE A 416 10.59 -10.42 20.52
N ILE A 417 10.33 -11.22 19.48
CA ILE A 417 11.11 -12.42 19.13
C ILE A 417 12.56 -12.04 18.76
N GLU A 418 12.73 -11.05 17.87
CA GLU A 418 14.06 -10.66 17.39
C GLU A 418 14.95 -10.13 18.53
N GLU A 419 14.36 -9.43 19.49
CA GLU A 419 15.05 -8.93 20.67
C GLU A 419 15.47 -10.07 21.59
N ALA A 420 14.58 -11.02 21.88
CA ALA A 420 14.89 -12.21 22.64
C ALA A 420 15.99 -13.07 21.99
N LEU A 421 15.90 -13.24 20.67
CA LEU A 421 16.91 -13.92 19.89
C LEU A 421 18.24 -13.18 19.92
N GLY A 422 18.23 -11.84 19.88
CA GLY A 422 19.42 -11.02 20.00
C GLY A 422 20.14 -11.23 21.35
N TYR A 423 19.40 -11.23 22.45
CA TYR A 423 19.95 -11.54 23.78
C TYR A 423 20.48 -12.97 23.87
N ALA A 424 19.74 -13.95 23.32
CA ALA A 424 20.19 -15.35 23.28
C ALA A 424 21.50 -15.53 22.49
N LEU A 425 21.68 -14.77 21.40
CA LEU A 425 22.86 -14.81 20.56
C LEU A 425 24.03 -13.98 21.12
N ALA A 426 23.80 -12.97 21.94
CA ALA A 426 24.86 -12.17 22.56
C ALA A 426 25.34 -12.72 23.91
N ARG A 427 24.58 -13.61 24.53
CA ARG A 427 24.88 -14.14 25.86
C ARG A 427 26.26 -14.78 25.93
N GLU A 428 27.00 -14.46 26.99
CA GLU A 428 28.36 -14.98 27.28
C GLU A 428 29.37 -14.67 26.15
N ARG A 429 29.09 -13.64 25.35
CA ARG A 429 29.94 -13.18 24.24
C ARG A 429 30.22 -11.68 24.38
N PRO A 430 31.31 -11.16 23.80
CA PRO A 430 31.65 -9.74 23.81
C PRO A 430 30.77 -8.93 22.84
N LEU A 431 29.44 -9.02 22.99
CA LEU A 431 28.44 -8.43 22.13
C LEU A 431 27.38 -7.65 22.93
N LEU A 432 27.10 -6.43 22.50
CA LEU A 432 26.02 -5.58 22.99
C LEU A 432 24.80 -5.71 22.07
N VAL A 433 23.62 -5.89 22.66
CA VAL A 433 22.35 -5.93 21.92
C VAL A 433 21.71 -4.53 21.88
N ARG A 434 21.31 -4.08 20.69
CA ARG A 434 20.53 -2.84 20.51
C ARG A 434 19.38 -3.06 19.53
N ALA A 435 18.15 -2.87 20.00
CA ALA A 435 16.96 -2.79 19.15
C ALA A 435 16.71 -1.35 18.70
N ARG A 436 16.56 -1.11 17.39
CA ARG A 436 16.27 0.23 16.83
C ARG A 436 15.47 0.14 15.52
N HIS A 437 14.40 0.93 15.39
CA HIS A 437 13.55 1.03 14.18
C HIS A 437 13.08 -0.33 13.63
N GLY A 438 12.75 -1.30 14.50
CA GLY A 438 12.32 -2.63 14.06
C GLY A 438 13.46 -3.49 13.49
N SER A 439 14.68 -3.30 13.97
CA SER A 439 15.82 -4.18 13.70
C SER A 439 16.66 -4.35 14.96
N VAL A 440 17.24 -5.52 15.13
CA VAL A 440 18.13 -5.84 16.26
C VAL A 440 19.56 -5.94 15.77
N PHE A 441 20.47 -5.31 16.50
CA PHE A 441 21.90 -5.27 16.20
C PHE A 441 22.67 -5.92 17.35
N LEU A 442 23.56 -6.84 17.01
CA LEU A 442 24.60 -7.37 17.87
C LEU A 442 25.88 -6.60 17.57
N ILE A 443 26.45 -5.89 18.53
CA ILE A 443 27.54 -4.95 18.31
C ILE A 443 28.73 -5.40 19.13
N VAL A 444 29.91 -5.47 18.53
CA VAL A 444 31.14 -5.79 19.28
C VAL A 444 31.32 -4.80 20.44
N ASP A 445 31.44 -5.34 21.64
CA ASP A 445 31.72 -4.54 22.83
C ASP A 445 33.19 -4.10 22.84
N GLN A 446 33.42 -2.80 22.75
CA GLN A 446 34.76 -2.22 22.81
C GLN A 446 35.38 -2.25 24.22
N HIS A 447 34.59 -2.59 25.25
CA HIS A 447 35.00 -2.62 26.65
C HIS A 447 35.01 -4.04 27.24
N ALA A 448 34.76 -5.08 26.45
CA ALA A 448 34.79 -6.45 26.94
C ALA A 448 36.22 -6.85 27.37
N ASP A 449 36.31 -7.48 28.54
CA ASP A 449 37.57 -8.01 29.08
C ASP A 449 38.03 -9.26 28.32
N ASP A 450 37.09 -10.09 27.87
CA ASP A 450 37.35 -11.27 27.05
C ASP A 450 37.03 -11.00 25.58
N VAL A 451 38.10 -10.79 24.80
CA VAL A 451 38.03 -10.56 23.36
C VAL A 451 38.37 -11.82 22.54
N GLY A 452 38.63 -12.97 23.17
CA GLY A 452 39.09 -14.18 22.48
C GLY A 452 38.11 -14.69 21.42
N GLY A 453 36.81 -14.58 21.69
CA GLY A 453 35.76 -14.92 20.72
C GLY A 453 35.77 -14.05 19.45
N LEU A 454 36.39 -12.86 19.47
CA LEU A 454 36.46 -11.95 18.32
C LEU A 454 37.60 -12.27 17.35
N ASP A 455 38.47 -13.21 17.68
CA ASP A 455 39.65 -13.56 16.87
C ASP A 455 39.31 -13.84 15.40
N PRO A 456 38.27 -14.64 15.05
CA PRO A 456 37.90 -14.88 13.66
C PRO A 456 37.54 -13.59 12.89
N LEU A 457 36.85 -12.66 13.54
CA LEU A 457 36.54 -11.35 12.96
C LEU A 457 37.79 -10.51 12.83
N PHE A 458 38.63 -10.47 13.87
CA PHE A 458 39.85 -9.68 13.89
C PHE A 458 40.83 -10.07 12.77
N GLN A 459 40.99 -11.37 12.50
CA GLN A 459 41.84 -11.85 11.41
C GLN A 459 41.35 -11.39 10.02
N LEU A 460 40.05 -11.17 9.84
CA LEU A 460 39.46 -10.78 8.55
C LEU A 460 39.37 -9.27 8.34
N VAL A 461 39.03 -8.51 9.37
CA VAL A 461 38.77 -7.07 9.26
C VAL A 461 39.78 -6.19 10.01
N GLY A 462 40.78 -6.81 10.66
CA GLY A 462 41.71 -6.14 11.56
C GLY A 462 40.99 -5.69 12.83
N LYS A 463 41.18 -4.43 13.24
CA LYS A 463 40.46 -3.86 14.39
C LYS A 463 38.96 -4.09 14.23
N THR A 464 38.28 -4.49 15.29
CA THR A 464 36.82 -4.74 15.33
C THR A 464 36.04 -3.56 15.89
N SER A 465 36.72 -2.64 16.58
CA SER A 465 36.15 -1.39 17.08
C SER A 465 37.20 -0.28 17.16
N GLY A 466 36.75 0.96 17.35
CA GLY A 466 37.63 2.09 17.62
C GLY A 466 36.99 3.43 17.28
N LYS A 467 37.84 4.45 17.17
CA LYS A 467 37.42 5.82 16.83
C LYS A 467 37.47 6.05 15.33
N VAL A 468 36.54 6.83 14.79
CA VAL A 468 36.58 7.30 13.40
C VAL A 468 37.52 8.50 13.31
N PRO A 469 38.67 8.40 12.60
CA PRO A 469 39.66 9.47 12.60
C PRO A 469 39.11 10.78 12.02
N GLY A 470 39.23 11.87 12.78
CA GLY A 470 38.86 13.22 12.33
C GLY A 470 37.35 13.49 12.22
N VAL A 471 36.48 12.55 12.61
CA VAL A 471 35.03 12.72 12.53
C VAL A 471 34.45 12.99 13.93
N PHE A 472 33.71 14.09 14.02
CA PHE A 472 33.02 14.52 15.24
C PHE A 472 31.55 14.81 14.93
N THR A 473 30.70 14.71 15.95
CA THR A 473 29.27 14.99 15.81
C THR A 473 29.01 16.47 15.57
N VAL A 474 28.01 16.80 14.75
CA VAL A 474 27.54 18.19 14.63
C VAL A 474 26.76 18.59 15.90
N PRO A 475 27.10 19.72 16.56
CA PRO A 475 26.33 20.24 17.68
C PRO A 475 24.87 20.54 17.28
N THR A 476 23.94 20.26 18.17
CA THR A 476 22.50 20.53 18.01
C THR A 476 21.98 21.28 19.23
N PRO A 477 20.87 22.04 19.17
CA PRO A 477 20.32 22.74 20.33
C PRO A 477 20.10 21.83 21.55
N GLU A 478 19.71 20.58 21.31
CA GLU A 478 19.51 19.55 22.34
C GLU A 478 20.82 18.92 22.87
N LYS A 479 21.89 18.97 22.09
CA LYS A 479 23.23 18.43 22.41
C LYS A 479 24.32 19.36 21.88
N PRO A 480 24.74 20.37 22.67
CA PRO A 480 25.61 21.46 22.20
C PRO A 480 27.09 21.06 22.10
N LYS A 481 27.48 19.91 22.66
CA LYS A 481 28.87 19.44 22.63
C LYS A 481 29.12 18.56 21.41
N SER A 482 30.25 18.82 20.76
CA SER A 482 30.80 17.95 19.73
C SER A 482 31.50 16.76 20.39
N GLU A 483 31.08 15.55 20.04
CA GLU A 483 31.60 14.29 20.57
C GLU A 483 32.38 13.57 19.46
N GLN A 484 33.44 12.85 19.84
CA GLN A 484 34.20 12.02 18.90
C GLN A 484 33.35 10.83 18.46
N VAL A 485 33.40 10.49 17.17
CA VAL A 485 32.60 9.38 16.63
C VAL A 485 33.35 8.07 16.82
N ASP A 486 32.69 7.09 17.43
CA ASP A 486 33.20 5.73 17.62
C ASP A 486 32.47 4.76 16.68
N TRP A 487 33.09 3.61 16.42
CA TRP A 487 32.55 2.57 15.56
C TRP A 487 32.90 1.17 16.08
N ALA A 488 32.05 0.20 15.74
CA ALA A 488 32.31 -1.22 15.98
C ALA A 488 31.71 -2.07 14.87
N GLU A 489 32.29 -3.23 14.60
CA GLU A 489 31.64 -4.26 13.79
C GLU A 489 30.34 -4.68 14.45
N ALA A 490 29.31 -4.88 13.63
CA ALA A 490 28.00 -5.26 14.10
C ALA A 490 27.37 -6.28 13.18
N LEU A 491 26.37 -6.97 13.70
CA LEU A 491 25.55 -7.90 12.95
C LEU A 491 24.09 -7.49 13.12
N ARG A 492 23.45 -7.12 12.02
CA ARG A 492 22.00 -6.95 12.03
C ARG A 492 21.35 -8.31 11.90
N ILE A 493 20.40 -8.60 12.78
CA ILE A 493 19.61 -9.83 12.73
C ILE A 493 18.14 -9.51 12.44
N SER A 494 17.48 -10.40 11.71
CA SER A 494 16.02 -10.38 11.57
C SER A 494 15.47 -11.78 11.34
N VAL A 495 14.20 -11.98 11.71
CA VAL A 495 13.49 -13.25 11.48
C VAL A 495 12.54 -13.10 10.30
N ASP A 496 12.57 -14.08 9.40
CA ASP A 496 11.72 -14.12 8.22
C ASP A 496 11.16 -15.53 7.95
N GLN A 497 9.94 -15.62 7.40
CA GLN A 497 9.24 -16.89 7.20
C GLN A 497 8.99 -17.20 5.71
N LYS A 498 9.87 -17.96 5.05
CA LYS A 498 9.75 -18.24 3.60
C LYS A 498 9.51 -19.73 3.34
N GLY A 499 8.49 -20.03 2.52
CA GLY A 499 8.17 -21.40 2.11
C GLY A 499 7.79 -22.30 3.28
N GLY A 500 7.03 -21.78 4.26
CA GLY A 500 6.67 -22.50 5.49
C GLY A 500 7.81 -22.70 6.49
N SER A 501 9.04 -22.28 6.16
CA SER A 501 10.22 -22.38 7.03
C SER A 501 10.60 -21.02 7.61
N LEU A 502 11.15 -21.03 8.82
CA LEU A 502 11.66 -19.83 9.49
C LEU A 502 13.17 -19.69 9.27
N TRP A 503 13.60 -18.46 9.07
CA TRP A 503 14.98 -18.11 8.74
C TRP A 503 15.44 -16.96 9.62
N LEU A 504 16.60 -17.15 10.25
CA LEU A 504 17.38 -16.08 10.88
C LEU A 504 18.26 -15.45 9.79
N MET A 505 17.93 -14.23 9.39
CA MET A 505 18.75 -13.45 8.49
C MET A 505 19.85 -12.75 9.30
N ILE A 506 21.10 -12.93 8.89
CA ILE A 506 22.26 -12.28 9.50
C ILE A 506 22.91 -11.34 8.48
N ASP A 507 23.14 -10.09 8.81
CA ASP A 507 23.67 -9.10 7.87
C ASP A 507 24.80 -8.30 8.52
N PRO A 508 26.07 -8.61 8.20
CA PRO A 508 27.22 -7.91 8.76
C PRO A 508 27.20 -6.41 8.42
N ASP A 509 27.10 -5.58 9.45
CA ASP A 509 27.05 -4.13 9.37
C ASP A 509 28.18 -3.50 10.21
N ILE A 510 28.25 -2.18 10.25
CA ILE A 510 29.15 -1.43 11.14
C ILE A 510 28.28 -0.48 11.93
N TRP A 511 28.36 -0.55 13.26
CA TRP A 511 27.67 0.38 14.14
C TRP A 511 28.49 1.65 14.36
N ILE A 512 27.79 2.79 14.50
CA ILE A 512 28.40 4.11 14.73
C ILE A 512 27.79 4.74 15.98
N TRP A 513 28.64 5.20 16.89
CA TRP A 513 28.23 5.98 18.06
C TRP A 513 28.69 7.45 17.96
N PRO A 514 27.85 8.41 18.37
CA PRO A 514 26.41 8.23 18.62
C PRO A 514 25.67 7.96 17.29
N PRO A 515 24.49 7.30 17.30
CA PRO A 515 23.85 6.86 16.06
C PRO A 515 23.45 7.97 15.07
N ARG A 516 23.32 9.22 15.55
CA ARG A 516 23.11 10.41 14.70
C ARG A 516 24.31 10.74 13.82
N ALA A 517 25.51 10.30 14.20
CA ALA A 517 26.75 10.59 13.50
C ALA A 517 27.04 9.63 12.33
N ARG A 518 26.17 8.64 12.09
CA ARG A 518 26.34 7.68 10.99
C ARG A 518 26.47 8.39 9.64
N ALA A 519 25.71 9.46 9.41
CA ALA A 519 25.80 10.26 8.20
C ALA A 519 27.16 10.98 8.05
N ASN A 520 27.75 11.43 9.16
CA ASN A 520 29.07 12.06 9.18
C ASN A 520 30.20 11.05 8.92
N ALA A 521 29.99 9.77 9.23
CA ALA A 521 30.98 8.70 9.03
C ALA A 521 30.85 7.99 7.67
N ARG A 522 30.12 8.55 6.69
CA ARG A 522 29.83 7.90 5.41
C ARG A 522 31.09 7.47 4.66
N ASP A 523 32.06 8.38 4.49
CA ASP A 523 33.32 8.09 3.80
C ASP A 523 34.12 6.96 4.47
N PHE A 524 34.07 6.90 5.81
CA PHE A 524 34.71 5.82 6.58
C PHE A 524 34.01 4.49 6.33
N LEU A 525 32.67 4.47 6.37
CA LEU A 525 31.87 3.27 6.11
C LEU A 525 32.09 2.75 4.68
N ASP A 526 32.10 3.64 3.70
CA ASP A 526 32.31 3.28 2.28
C ASP A 526 33.68 2.66 2.07
N ARG A 527 34.75 3.26 2.63
CA ARG A 527 36.11 2.69 2.57
C ARG A 527 36.18 1.32 3.24
N ARG A 528 35.60 1.18 4.43
CA ARG A 528 35.66 -0.07 5.22
C ARG A 528 34.83 -1.21 4.61
N ARG A 529 33.84 -0.89 3.78
CA ARG A 529 33.03 -1.88 3.04
C ARG A 529 33.53 -2.15 1.63
N SER A 530 34.40 -1.28 1.09
CA SER A 530 34.82 -1.31 -0.32
C SER A 530 35.42 -2.65 -0.78
N ASP A 531 36.06 -3.39 0.13
CA ASP A 531 36.71 -4.67 -0.15
C ASP A 531 35.89 -5.91 0.28
N ARG A 532 34.67 -5.72 0.79
CA ARG A 532 33.74 -6.80 1.18
C ARG A 532 33.04 -7.40 -0.04
N ARG A 533 33.82 -7.90 -1.01
CA ARG A 533 33.35 -8.69 -2.15
C ARG A 533 32.96 -10.10 -1.69
N ASN A 534 32.35 -10.90 -2.59
CA ASN A 534 31.78 -12.22 -2.27
C ASN A 534 32.68 -13.11 -1.39
N ASP A 535 33.97 -13.25 -1.70
CA ASP A 535 34.86 -14.14 -0.94
C ASP A 535 35.06 -13.65 0.50
N LYS A 536 35.35 -12.35 0.69
CA LYS A 536 35.52 -11.74 2.00
C LYS A 536 34.20 -11.70 2.77
N PHE A 537 33.08 -11.47 2.08
CA PHE A 537 31.76 -11.49 2.70
C PHE A 537 31.37 -12.89 3.18
N ASN A 538 31.67 -13.93 2.40
CA ASN A 538 31.47 -15.32 2.82
C ASN A 538 32.30 -15.65 4.07
N ALA A 539 33.59 -15.28 4.07
CA ALA A 539 34.44 -15.46 5.24
C ALA A 539 33.94 -14.66 6.46
N LEU A 540 33.40 -13.46 6.25
CA LEU A 540 32.81 -12.64 7.30
C LEU A 540 31.56 -13.31 7.89
N LEU A 541 30.71 -13.92 7.06
CA LEU A 541 29.58 -14.72 7.55
C LEU A 541 30.06 -15.92 8.37
N ASP A 542 31.11 -16.62 7.94
CA ASP A 542 31.68 -17.75 8.71
C ASP A 542 32.20 -17.29 10.08
N ALA A 543 32.95 -16.18 10.12
CA ALA A 543 33.46 -15.62 11.38
C ALA A 543 32.34 -15.17 12.33
N TRP A 544 31.26 -14.57 11.81
CA TRP A 544 30.09 -14.24 12.63
C TRP A 544 29.37 -15.50 13.13
N VAL A 545 29.16 -16.50 12.27
CA VAL A 545 28.53 -17.77 12.69
C VAL A 545 29.36 -18.46 13.76
N GLN A 546 30.69 -18.49 13.62
CA GLN A 546 31.61 -19.04 14.62
C GLN A 546 31.51 -18.28 15.94
N LEU A 547 31.52 -16.94 15.91
CA LEU A 547 31.35 -16.11 17.12
C LEU A 547 29.99 -16.36 17.80
N LEU A 548 28.91 -16.48 17.03
CA LEU A 548 27.55 -16.65 17.56
C LEU A 548 27.25 -18.03 18.13
N PHE A 549 28.06 -19.03 17.83
CA PHE A 549 27.74 -20.42 18.14
C PHE A 549 28.87 -21.20 18.78
N ASP A 550 30.08 -20.63 18.83
CA ASP A 550 31.28 -21.21 19.44
C ASP A 550 31.58 -22.64 18.94
N THR A 551 31.42 -22.85 17.64
CA THR A 551 31.67 -24.16 17.01
C THR A 551 32.12 -24.01 15.56
N ASP A 552 33.09 -24.85 15.18
CA ASP A 552 33.56 -25.01 13.81
C ASP A 552 32.84 -26.16 13.08
N GLU A 553 32.04 -26.95 13.79
CA GLU A 553 31.31 -28.09 13.21
C GLU A 553 30.19 -27.60 12.30
N ARG A 554 30.19 -28.02 11.04
CA ARG A 554 29.14 -27.62 10.08
C ARG A 554 27.93 -28.53 10.18
N ASN A 555 26.73 -27.95 10.03
CA ASN A 555 25.42 -28.63 10.12
C ASN A 555 25.06 -29.11 11.54
N SER A 556 25.48 -28.39 12.57
CA SER A 556 25.02 -28.65 13.93
C SER A 556 23.72 -27.89 14.22
N GLU A 557 22.87 -28.51 15.04
CA GLU A 557 21.70 -27.85 15.62
C GLU A 557 22.09 -27.25 16.96
N ILE A 558 21.84 -25.95 17.13
CA ILE A 558 22.33 -25.21 18.28
C ILE A 558 21.15 -24.63 19.03
N LEU A 559 21.16 -24.86 20.33
CA LEU A 559 20.16 -24.38 21.27
C LEU A 559 20.65 -23.06 21.88
N VAL A 560 19.91 -21.97 21.69
CA VAL A 560 20.22 -20.67 22.31
C VAL A 560 19.07 -20.18 23.18
N LYS A 561 19.42 -19.59 24.33
CA LYS A 561 18.48 -19.09 25.34
C LYS A 561 18.96 -17.74 25.90
N PRO A 562 18.08 -16.74 26.06
CA PRO A 562 18.48 -15.43 26.58
C PRO A 562 18.81 -15.46 28.07
N PHE A 563 18.20 -16.34 28.88
CA PHE A 563 18.43 -16.38 30.33
C PHE A 563 19.10 -17.69 30.78
N SER A 564 19.82 -17.64 31.91
CA SER A 564 20.49 -18.81 32.53
C SER A 564 19.51 -19.79 33.18
N GLU A 565 18.40 -19.29 33.68
CA GLU A 565 17.40 -20.03 34.44
C GLU A 565 15.98 -19.71 33.94
N GLY A 566 14.96 -20.41 34.46
CA GLY A 566 13.55 -20.23 34.09
C GLY A 566 12.97 -21.43 33.34
N ASN A 567 11.65 -21.60 33.44
CA ASN A 567 10.93 -22.63 32.71
C ASN A 567 10.78 -22.25 31.20
N HIS A 568 10.15 -23.10 30.39
CA HIS A 568 10.00 -22.86 28.94
C HIS A 568 9.12 -21.65 28.58
N VAL A 569 8.28 -21.18 29.51
CA VAL A 569 7.41 -20.01 29.35
C VAL A 569 8.15 -18.73 29.74
N GLU A 570 9.06 -18.81 30.72
CA GLU A 570 9.88 -17.71 31.20
C GLU A 570 11.13 -17.51 30.32
N ASN A 571 11.75 -18.59 29.86
CA ASN A 571 13.01 -18.58 29.13
C ASN A 571 12.86 -19.19 27.74
N PRO A 572 12.68 -18.35 26.69
CA PRO A 572 12.42 -18.83 25.36
C PRO A 572 13.63 -19.59 24.81
N CYS A 573 13.34 -20.65 24.07
CA CYS A 573 14.34 -21.53 23.51
C CYS A 573 14.28 -21.48 21.99
N PHE A 574 15.42 -21.21 21.36
CA PHE A 574 15.54 -21.19 19.91
C PHE A 574 16.48 -22.30 19.47
N ARG A 575 16.05 -23.10 18.48
CA ARG A 575 16.90 -24.12 17.85
C ARG A 575 17.25 -23.70 16.44
N ILE A 576 18.54 -23.48 16.19
CA ILE A 576 19.03 -22.86 14.96
C ILE A 576 20.08 -23.78 14.32
N GLY A 577 19.98 -24.01 13.02
CA GLY A 577 21.03 -24.67 12.27
C GLY A 577 22.16 -23.68 11.95
N ASN A 578 23.40 -24.06 12.20
CA ASN A 578 24.54 -23.16 11.99
C ASN A 578 25.04 -23.06 10.54
N ARG A 579 24.37 -23.72 9.60
CA ARG A 579 24.68 -23.64 8.17
C ARG A 579 23.76 -22.66 7.46
N THR A 580 24.36 -21.70 6.76
CA THR A 580 23.62 -20.76 5.92
C THR A 580 22.97 -21.44 4.71
N ALA A 581 21.87 -20.90 4.21
CA ALA A 581 21.20 -21.36 3.01
C ALA A 581 22.05 -21.14 1.75
N PHE A 582 21.85 -21.99 0.75
CA PHE A 582 22.48 -21.90 -0.56
C PHE A 582 21.43 -22.04 -1.66
N SER A 583 21.63 -21.35 -2.77
CA SER A 583 20.86 -21.49 -3.99
C SER A 583 21.74 -21.98 -5.13
N ARG A 584 21.15 -22.72 -6.07
CA ARG A 584 21.79 -23.28 -7.26
C ARG A 584 20.91 -23.04 -8.47
N ARG A 585 21.51 -23.00 -9.65
CA ARG A 585 20.78 -22.81 -10.91
C ARG A 585 19.96 -24.05 -11.24
N LEU A 586 18.71 -23.84 -11.64
CA LEU A 586 17.82 -24.88 -12.15
C LEU A 586 18.35 -25.46 -13.45
N VAL A 587 18.22 -26.78 -13.61
CA VAL A 587 18.35 -27.40 -14.92
C VAL A 587 17.10 -27.01 -15.69
N SER A 588 17.29 -26.25 -16.76
CA SER A 588 16.21 -25.84 -17.69
C SER A 588 15.64 -27.03 -18.43
#